data_AF-A0A5N3S6W0-F1
#
_entry.id   AF-A0A5N3S6W0-F1
#
_cell.length_a   1.000
_cell.length_b   1.000
_cell.length_c   1.000
_cell.angle_alpha   90.00
_cell.angle_beta   90.00
_cell.angle_gamma   90.00
#
_symmetry.space_group_name_H-M   'P 1'
#
loop_
_entity.id
_entity.type
_entity.pdbx_description
1 polymer ?
#
loop_
_entity_poly.entity_id
_entity_poly.type
_entity_poly.pdbx_seq_one_letter_code
_entity_poly.pdbx_strand_id
1 'polypeptide(L)'
;MAQGWILAFLICLSPLTAAKPDAMTIEREYQILAPYQSQITQRLNSVSTLIEQIVKQLKQQSLPIDLALVPMLESSYNPKAISHANAAGLWQLIPATATRFGLNITKVQDQRFDTQASTQAALAYFTFLYTKFEQDMALTLAAYNAGEGRVAKAIKAAGSNDFNALTLPKETQQYVSRFYALQQLVDVQRFQTETFQPLQLFSSSPQVAKQPLINLDRLPPLITLN
;
A
#
# COMPACT_ATOMS: atom_id res chain seq x y z
N MET A 1 2.02 -0.01 -62.26
CA MET A 1 2.95 0.54 -61.24
C MET A 1 2.12 0.97 -60.05
N ALA A 2 2.15 0.22 -58.95
CA ALA A 2 1.37 0.52 -57.74
C ALA A 2 2.32 1.04 -56.66
N GLN A 3 2.12 2.30 -56.23
CA GLN A 3 2.88 2.91 -55.15
C GLN A 3 2.18 2.62 -53.82
N GLY A 4 2.87 1.89 -52.94
CA GLY A 4 2.43 1.61 -51.58
C GLY A 4 2.68 2.81 -50.67
N TRP A 5 1.65 3.22 -49.94
CA TRP A 5 1.76 4.20 -48.86
C TRP A 5 2.14 3.48 -47.57
N ILE A 6 3.33 3.74 -47.05
CA ILE A 6 3.74 3.29 -45.72
C ILE A 6 3.20 4.32 -44.72
N LEU A 7 2.18 3.93 -43.95
CA LEU A 7 1.79 4.65 -42.73
C LEU A 7 2.89 4.46 -41.68
N ALA A 8 3.65 5.51 -41.42
CA ALA A 8 4.53 5.58 -40.26
C ALA A 8 3.67 5.77 -39.00
N PHE A 9 3.45 4.70 -38.24
CA PHE A 9 2.99 4.80 -36.86
C PHE A 9 4.13 5.39 -36.03
N LEU A 10 4.04 6.69 -35.73
CA LEU A 10 4.79 7.32 -34.66
C LEU A 10 4.28 6.74 -33.34
N ILE A 11 4.89 5.64 -32.89
CA ILE A 11 4.79 5.21 -31.50
C ILE A 11 5.62 6.23 -30.71
N CYS A 12 4.96 7.24 -30.14
CA CYS A 12 5.53 7.98 -29.03
C CYS A 12 5.73 6.97 -27.89
N LEU A 13 6.91 6.36 -27.83
CA LEU A 13 7.43 5.83 -26.57
C LEU A 13 7.71 7.04 -25.68
N SER A 14 6.69 7.53 -25.00
CA SER A 14 6.91 8.28 -23.77
C SER A 14 7.79 7.38 -22.89
N PRO A 15 8.95 7.85 -22.40
CA PRO A 15 9.64 7.07 -21.39
C PRO A 15 8.63 6.88 -20.26
N LEU A 16 8.40 5.62 -19.87
CA LEU A 16 7.70 5.27 -18.64
C LEU A 16 8.58 5.81 -17.50
N THR A 17 8.60 7.13 -17.30
CA THR A 17 9.31 7.79 -16.22
C THR A 17 8.76 7.23 -14.93
N ALA A 18 9.65 6.68 -14.11
CA ALA A 18 9.29 5.77 -13.05
C ALA A 18 8.36 6.45 -12.04
N ALA A 19 7.08 6.08 -12.10
CA ALA A 19 6.04 6.40 -11.15
C ALA A 19 6.40 6.11 -9.67
N LYS A 20 7.41 5.28 -9.41
CA LYS A 20 7.78 4.83 -8.06
C LYS A 20 8.75 5.79 -7.37
N PRO A 21 8.79 5.82 -6.03
CA PRO A 21 9.82 6.54 -5.30
C PRO A 21 11.24 6.12 -5.69
N ASP A 22 12.19 7.04 -5.56
CA ASP A 22 13.61 6.78 -5.78
C ASP A 22 14.13 5.59 -4.97
N ALA A 23 15.04 4.81 -5.56
CA ALA A 23 15.63 3.63 -4.90
C ALA A 23 16.26 3.95 -3.54
N MET A 24 16.86 5.15 -3.39
CA MET A 24 17.45 5.59 -2.13
C MET A 24 16.42 5.82 -1.01
N THR A 25 15.21 6.30 -1.33
CA THR A 25 14.18 6.50 -0.30
C THR A 25 13.56 5.17 0.11
N ILE A 26 13.38 4.25 -0.85
CA ILE A 26 12.92 2.88 -0.57
C ILE A 26 13.95 2.15 0.29
N GLU A 27 15.23 2.20 -0.07
CA GLU A 27 16.31 1.58 0.71
C GLU A 27 16.37 2.12 2.14
N ARG A 28 16.18 3.44 2.33
CA ARG A 28 16.13 4.02 3.66
C ARG A 28 14.98 3.45 4.50
N GLU A 29 13.78 3.34 3.94
CA GLU A 29 12.64 2.76 4.64
C GLU A 29 12.82 1.24 4.85
N TYR A 30 13.50 0.55 3.93
CA TYR A 30 13.88 -0.86 4.10
C TYR A 30 14.78 -1.05 5.32
N GLN A 31 15.83 -0.25 5.46
CA GLN A 31 16.74 -0.31 6.62
C GLN A 31 16.03 -0.01 7.95
N ILE A 32 14.95 0.79 7.93
CA ILE A 32 14.10 1.03 9.10
C ILE A 32 13.24 -0.20 9.44
N LEU A 33 12.69 -0.87 8.43
CA LEU A 33 11.80 -2.01 8.61
C LEU A 33 12.53 -3.34 8.86
N ALA A 34 13.73 -3.52 8.32
CA ALA A 34 14.48 -4.78 8.35
C ALA A 34 14.70 -5.33 9.78
N PRO A 35 15.03 -4.52 10.81
CA PRO A 35 15.14 -5.02 12.18
C PRO A 35 13.83 -5.61 12.75
N TYR A 36 12.68 -5.23 12.19
CA TYR A 36 11.35 -5.69 12.62
C TYR A 36 10.78 -6.82 11.76
N GLN A 37 11.58 -7.36 10.83
CA GLN A 37 11.14 -8.36 9.87
C GLN A 37 10.51 -9.59 10.55
N SER A 38 11.07 -10.07 11.65
CA SER A 38 10.51 -11.21 12.40
C SER A 38 9.10 -10.92 12.94
N GLN A 39 8.90 -9.74 13.53
CA GLN A 39 7.61 -9.31 14.08
C GLN A 39 6.58 -9.08 12.97
N ILE A 40 7.00 -8.47 11.86
CA ILE A 40 6.15 -8.28 10.66
C ILE A 40 5.69 -9.64 10.15
N THR A 41 6.62 -10.58 9.97
CA THR A 41 6.31 -11.94 9.49
C THR A 41 5.39 -12.69 10.46
N GLN A 42 5.70 -12.67 11.76
CA GLN A 42 4.83 -13.29 12.77
C GLN A 42 3.42 -12.69 12.74
N ARG A 43 3.32 -11.38 12.55
CA ARG A 43 2.03 -10.70 12.46
C ARG A 43 1.26 -11.16 11.22
N LEU A 44 1.87 -11.11 10.05
CA LEU A 44 1.24 -11.54 8.80
C LEU A 44 0.82 -13.02 8.85
N ASN A 45 1.64 -13.89 9.45
CA ASN A 45 1.30 -15.29 9.68
C ASN A 45 0.10 -15.47 10.59
N SER A 46 0.00 -14.66 11.66
CA SER A 46 -1.14 -14.73 12.59
C SER A 46 -2.47 -14.34 11.94
N VAL A 47 -2.44 -13.67 10.78
CA VAL A 47 -3.62 -13.19 10.05
C VAL A 47 -3.68 -13.73 8.61
N SER A 48 -2.97 -14.81 8.29
CA SER A 48 -2.84 -15.33 6.92
C SER A 48 -4.18 -15.61 6.24
N THR A 49 -5.14 -16.20 6.94
CA THR A 49 -6.49 -16.45 6.41
C THR A 49 -7.21 -15.15 6.00
N LEU A 50 -7.02 -14.06 6.75
CA LEU A 50 -7.57 -12.76 6.38
C LEU A 50 -6.85 -12.19 5.15
N ILE A 51 -5.52 -12.33 5.07
CA ILE A 51 -4.74 -11.92 3.90
C ILE A 51 -5.23 -12.66 2.65
N GLU A 52 -5.42 -13.98 2.73
CA GLU A 52 -5.97 -14.80 1.64
C GLU A 52 -7.33 -14.29 1.15
N GLN A 53 -8.23 -13.95 2.08
CA GLN A 53 -9.54 -13.38 1.76
C GLN A 53 -9.43 -12.00 1.08
N ILE A 54 -8.51 -11.15 1.53
CA ILE A 54 -8.25 -9.84 0.91
C ILE A 54 -7.65 -10.03 -0.49
N VAL A 55 -6.65 -10.89 -0.66
CA VAL A 55 -6.01 -11.20 -1.95
C VAL A 55 -7.02 -11.75 -2.95
N LYS A 56 -7.93 -12.62 -2.52
CA LYS A 56 -9.02 -13.12 -3.38
C LYS A 56 -9.89 -11.97 -3.90
N GLN A 57 -10.29 -11.05 -3.03
CA GLN A 57 -11.12 -9.89 -3.40
C GLN A 57 -10.36 -8.91 -4.31
N LEU A 58 -9.08 -8.65 -4.05
CA LEU A 58 -8.21 -7.84 -4.92
C LEU A 58 -8.18 -8.40 -6.34
N LYS A 59 -7.97 -9.72 -6.49
CA LYS A 59 -7.99 -10.40 -7.80
C LYS A 59 -9.34 -10.26 -8.51
N GLN A 60 -10.45 -10.44 -7.79
CA GLN A 60 -11.80 -10.29 -8.34
C GLN A 60 -12.07 -8.87 -8.89
N GLN A 61 -11.38 -7.86 -8.36
CA GLN A 61 -11.51 -6.45 -8.78
C GLN A 61 -10.37 -6.00 -9.70
N SER A 62 -9.52 -6.92 -10.17
CA SER A 62 -8.33 -6.62 -11.00
C SER A 62 -7.39 -5.59 -10.36
N LEU A 63 -7.30 -5.59 -9.02
CA LEU A 63 -6.38 -4.75 -8.25
C LEU A 63 -5.04 -5.46 -7.98
N PRO A 64 -3.94 -4.71 -7.81
CA PRO A 64 -2.66 -5.28 -7.39
C PRO A 64 -2.78 -6.02 -6.05
N ILE A 65 -2.33 -7.28 -6.01
CA ILE A 65 -2.39 -8.13 -4.81
C ILE A 65 -1.58 -7.55 -3.64
N ASP A 66 -0.56 -6.76 -3.94
CA ASP A 66 0.32 -6.18 -2.93
C ASP A 66 -0.38 -5.14 -2.06
N LEU A 67 -1.56 -4.64 -2.48
CA LEU A 67 -2.41 -3.81 -1.63
C LEU A 67 -2.85 -4.52 -0.34
N ALA A 68 -2.73 -5.85 -0.28
CA ALA A 68 -2.85 -6.60 0.97
C ALA A 68 -1.77 -6.21 2.02
N LEU A 69 -0.72 -5.48 1.66
CA LEU A 69 0.25 -4.95 2.64
C LEU A 69 -0.21 -3.64 3.29
N VAL A 70 -1.21 -2.95 2.74
CA VAL A 70 -1.69 -1.66 3.27
C VAL A 70 -2.17 -1.79 4.73
N PRO A 71 -2.99 -2.79 5.12
CA PRO A 71 -3.38 -2.92 6.53
C PRO A 71 -2.21 -3.12 7.50
N MET A 72 -1.07 -3.64 7.02
CA MET A 72 0.15 -3.73 7.81
C MET A 72 0.74 -2.34 8.09
N LEU A 73 0.74 -1.44 7.11
CA LEU A 73 1.17 -0.05 7.29
C LEU A 73 0.22 0.77 8.15
N GLU A 74 -1.08 0.57 7.96
CA GLU A 74 -2.13 1.38 8.59
C GLU A 74 -2.35 1.03 10.06
N SER A 75 -2.48 -0.26 10.36
CA SER A 75 -2.94 -0.72 11.68
C SER A 75 -2.15 -1.90 12.22
N SER A 76 -1.10 -2.34 11.54
CA SER A 76 -0.50 -3.65 11.77
C SER A 76 -1.57 -4.74 11.80
N TYR A 77 -2.52 -4.71 10.87
CA TYR A 77 -3.67 -5.63 10.82
C TYR A 77 -4.61 -5.61 12.05
N ASN A 78 -4.65 -4.52 12.82
CA ASN A 78 -5.52 -4.41 14.00
C ASN A 78 -6.90 -3.82 13.62
N PRO A 79 -7.99 -4.62 13.64
CA PRO A 79 -9.32 -4.14 13.25
C PRO A 79 -9.94 -3.16 14.26
N LYS A 80 -9.30 -2.95 15.43
CA LYS A 80 -9.75 -2.02 16.48
C LYS A 80 -8.87 -0.77 16.58
N ALA A 81 -7.92 -0.57 15.67
CA ALA A 81 -7.02 0.58 15.71
C ALA A 81 -7.78 1.90 15.55
N ILE A 82 -7.39 2.91 16.31
CA ILE A 82 -7.90 4.28 16.20
C ILE A 82 -6.71 5.23 16.19
N SER A 83 -6.75 6.14 15.24
CA SER A 83 -5.75 7.17 14.96
C SER A 83 -6.09 8.46 15.73
N HIS A 84 -5.09 9.31 16.02
CA HIS A 84 -5.34 10.65 16.59
C HIS A 84 -6.17 11.53 15.65
N ALA A 85 -6.06 11.32 14.34
CA ALA A 85 -6.88 11.97 13.31
C ALA A 85 -8.25 11.28 13.09
N ASN A 86 -8.65 10.39 14.01
CA ASN A 86 -9.91 9.64 13.96
C ASN A 86 -10.07 8.73 12.73
N ALA A 87 -8.96 8.30 12.11
CA ALA A 87 -8.98 7.13 11.23
C ALA A 87 -9.18 5.87 12.07
N ALA A 88 -9.89 4.87 11.53
CA ALA A 88 -10.28 3.71 12.33
C ALA A 88 -10.23 2.38 11.57
N GLY A 89 -10.02 1.33 12.36
CA GLY A 89 -10.08 -0.06 11.94
C GLY A 89 -8.88 -0.51 11.13
N LEU A 90 -9.07 -1.65 10.46
CA LEU A 90 -8.04 -2.38 9.74
C LEU A 90 -7.33 -1.51 8.69
N TRP A 91 -8.13 -0.71 7.97
CA TRP A 91 -7.71 0.11 6.83
C TRP A 91 -7.50 1.58 7.19
N GLN A 92 -7.69 1.97 8.46
CA GLN A 92 -7.59 3.35 8.94
C GLN A 92 -8.39 4.35 8.08
N LEU A 93 -9.64 4.01 7.76
CA LEU A 93 -10.51 4.91 7.00
C LEU A 93 -10.96 6.09 7.87
N ILE A 94 -10.81 7.31 7.37
CA ILE A 94 -11.43 8.50 7.97
C ILE A 94 -12.95 8.49 7.71
N PRO A 95 -13.77 9.14 8.56
CA PRO A 95 -15.23 9.08 8.45
C PRO A 95 -15.77 9.51 7.09
N ALA A 96 -15.21 10.56 6.49
CA ALA A 96 -15.63 11.07 5.19
C ALA A 96 -15.41 10.05 4.06
N THR A 97 -14.26 9.38 4.05
CA THR A 97 -13.96 8.32 3.07
C THR A 97 -14.81 7.08 3.32
N ALA A 98 -14.89 6.64 4.58
CA ALA A 98 -15.68 5.49 4.97
C ALA A 98 -17.15 5.60 4.52
N THR A 99 -17.79 6.73 4.81
CA THR A 99 -19.19 6.99 4.41
C THR A 99 -19.35 7.11 2.90
N ARG A 100 -18.42 7.78 2.21
CA ARG A 100 -18.40 7.85 0.74
C ARG A 100 -18.38 6.47 0.08
N PHE A 101 -17.69 5.50 0.69
CA PHE A 101 -17.58 4.13 0.18
C PHE A 101 -18.51 3.14 0.92
N GLY A 102 -19.63 3.64 1.46
CA GLY A 102 -20.77 2.82 1.85
C GLY A 102 -20.76 2.31 3.30
N LEU A 103 -19.81 2.75 4.13
CA LEU A 103 -19.83 2.39 5.56
C LEU A 103 -20.81 3.29 6.33
N ASN A 104 -21.60 2.64 7.16
CA ASN A 104 -22.42 3.30 8.16
C ASN A 104 -21.58 3.56 9.43
N ILE A 105 -21.56 4.82 9.85
CA ILE A 105 -20.88 5.27 11.07
C ILE A 105 -21.92 5.96 11.95
N THR A 106 -22.30 5.27 13.02
CA THR A 106 -23.22 5.76 14.04
C THR A 106 -22.58 5.64 15.42
N LYS A 107 -23.21 6.23 16.44
CA LYS A 107 -22.77 6.07 17.84
C LYS A 107 -22.84 4.63 18.34
N VAL A 108 -23.68 3.80 17.73
CA VAL A 108 -23.95 2.41 18.16
C VAL A 108 -23.13 1.41 17.36
N GLN A 109 -22.90 1.71 16.07
CA GLN A 109 -22.18 0.84 15.15
C GLN A 109 -21.31 1.70 14.23
N ASP A 110 -20.00 1.48 14.30
CA ASP A 110 -19.02 2.05 13.38
C ASP A 110 -18.42 0.92 12.54
N GLN A 111 -18.87 0.80 11.29
CA GLN A 111 -18.48 -0.29 10.38
C GLN A 111 -17.02 -0.22 9.94
N ARG A 112 -16.26 0.83 10.32
CA ARG A 112 -14.80 0.84 10.12
C ARG A 112 -14.10 -0.24 10.93
N PHE A 113 -14.67 -0.65 12.07
CA PHE A 113 -14.15 -1.74 12.90
C PHE A 113 -14.59 -3.14 12.44
N ASP A 114 -15.52 -3.22 11.50
CA ASP A 114 -15.93 -4.49 10.87
C ASP A 114 -14.95 -4.82 9.75
N THR A 115 -14.19 -5.91 9.91
CA THR A 115 -13.15 -6.31 8.94
C THR A 115 -13.71 -6.53 7.54
N GLN A 116 -14.89 -7.12 7.40
CA GLN A 116 -15.46 -7.42 6.09
C GLN A 116 -15.98 -6.15 5.42
N ALA A 117 -16.79 -5.37 6.13
CA ALA A 117 -17.37 -4.14 5.59
C ALA A 117 -16.26 -3.13 5.26
N SER A 118 -15.31 -2.90 6.17
CA SER A 118 -14.20 -1.98 5.95
C SER A 118 -13.29 -2.40 4.80
N THR A 119 -13.07 -3.71 4.60
CA THR A 119 -12.33 -4.22 3.44
C THR A 119 -13.06 -3.93 2.14
N GLN A 120 -14.37 -4.18 2.07
CA GLN A 120 -15.14 -3.86 0.85
C GLN A 120 -15.07 -2.37 0.51
N ALA A 121 -15.23 -1.50 1.51
CA ALA A 121 -15.11 -0.05 1.32
C ALA A 121 -13.69 0.39 0.91
N ALA A 122 -12.65 -0.17 1.54
CA ALA A 122 -11.27 0.15 1.21
C ALA A 122 -10.89 -0.29 -0.21
N LEU A 123 -11.32 -1.49 -0.63
CA LEU A 123 -11.09 -1.97 -1.98
C LEU A 123 -11.84 -1.14 -3.04
N ALA A 124 -13.09 -0.75 -2.76
CA ALA A 124 -13.82 0.17 -3.62
C ALA A 124 -13.11 1.54 -3.75
N TYR A 125 -12.52 2.03 -2.65
CA TYR A 125 -11.70 3.24 -2.68
C TYR A 125 -10.42 3.04 -3.51
N PHE A 126 -9.72 1.92 -3.35
CA PHE A 126 -8.56 1.59 -4.18
C PHE A 126 -8.92 1.46 -5.66
N THR A 127 -10.02 0.81 -6.04
CA THR A 127 -10.48 0.77 -7.44
C THR A 127 -10.70 2.15 -8.01
N PHE A 128 -11.35 3.05 -7.25
CA PHE A 128 -11.55 4.43 -7.65
C PHE A 128 -10.21 5.16 -7.85
N LEU A 129 -9.30 5.08 -6.89
CA LEU A 129 -8.00 5.74 -6.95
C LEU A 129 -7.12 5.18 -8.06
N TYR A 130 -7.02 3.85 -8.16
CA TYR A 130 -6.21 3.16 -9.15
C TYR A 130 -6.68 3.47 -10.57
N THR A 131 -7.99 3.57 -10.79
CA THR A 131 -8.53 4.05 -12.07
C THR A 131 -8.22 5.52 -12.29
N LYS A 132 -8.40 6.37 -11.27
CA LYS A 132 -8.19 7.82 -11.35
C LYS A 132 -6.75 8.21 -11.70
N PHE A 133 -5.78 7.44 -11.23
CA PHE A 133 -4.35 7.67 -11.47
C PHE A 133 -3.77 6.69 -12.49
N GLU A 134 -4.57 6.25 -13.47
CA GLU A 134 -4.09 5.49 -14.63
C GLU A 134 -3.30 4.22 -14.27
N GLN A 135 -3.74 3.53 -13.22
CA GLN A 135 -3.13 2.31 -12.68
C GLN A 135 -1.71 2.53 -12.12
N ASP A 136 -1.38 3.78 -11.80
CA ASP A 136 -0.15 4.17 -11.12
C ASP A 136 -0.27 3.86 -9.61
N MET A 137 0.54 2.91 -9.16
CA MET A 137 0.48 2.44 -7.78
C MET A 137 0.96 3.50 -6.78
N ALA A 138 2.01 4.25 -7.10
CA ALA A 138 2.58 5.23 -6.17
C ALA A 138 1.64 6.42 -5.98
N LEU A 139 1.04 6.92 -7.07
CA LEU A 139 0.02 7.97 -7.01
C LEU A 139 -1.25 7.49 -6.30
N THR A 140 -1.63 6.22 -6.50
CA THR A 140 -2.75 5.59 -5.80
C THR A 140 -2.53 5.57 -4.29
N LEU A 141 -1.38 5.08 -3.82
CA LEU A 141 -1.04 5.11 -2.39
C LEU A 141 -0.93 6.53 -1.84
N ALA A 142 -0.32 7.44 -2.60
CA ALA A 142 -0.20 8.84 -2.21
C ALA A 142 -1.58 9.46 -1.99
N ALA A 143 -2.54 9.15 -2.87
CA ALA A 143 -3.90 9.64 -2.78
C ALA A 143 -4.69 8.96 -1.66
N TYR A 144 -4.43 7.68 -1.39
CA TYR A 144 -5.02 6.97 -0.25
C TYR A 144 -4.65 7.66 1.07
N ASN A 145 -3.36 7.97 1.24
CA ASN A 145 -2.83 8.61 2.44
C ASN A 145 -3.17 10.10 2.54
N ALA A 146 -3.01 10.88 1.46
CA ALA A 146 -3.05 12.35 1.50
C ALA A 146 -4.33 12.98 0.94
N GLY A 147 -5.20 12.16 0.35
CA GLY A 147 -6.38 12.56 -0.40
C GLY A 147 -6.10 12.77 -1.89
N GLU A 148 -7.02 12.31 -2.74
CA GLU A 148 -6.93 12.35 -4.20
C GLU A 148 -6.90 13.78 -4.75
N GLY A 149 -7.57 14.71 -4.07
CA GLY A 149 -7.58 16.12 -4.46
C GLY A 149 -6.23 16.79 -4.26
N ARG A 150 -5.46 16.37 -3.24
CA ARG A 150 -4.11 16.89 -2.99
C ARG A 150 -3.15 16.40 -4.07
N VAL A 151 -3.17 15.10 -4.37
CA VAL A 151 -2.31 14.51 -5.41
C VAL A 151 -2.63 15.11 -6.78
N ALA A 152 -3.90 15.24 -7.15
CA ALA A 152 -4.29 15.86 -8.43
C ALA A 152 -3.80 17.32 -8.56
N LYS A 153 -3.82 18.10 -7.46
CA LYS A 153 -3.25 19.45 -7.45
C LYS A 153 -1.74 19.44 -7.61
N ALA A 154 -1.03 18.52 -6.95
CA ALA A 154 0.43 18.39 -7.06
C ALA A 154 0.85 18.02 -8.48
N ILE A 155 0.17 17.06 -9.12
CA ILE A 155 0.36 16.69 -10.53
C ILE A 155 0.20 17.91 -11.43
N LYS A 156 -0.91 18.64 -11.28
CA LYS A 156 -1.18 19.84 -12.08
C LYS A 156 -0.09 20.90 -11.90
N ALA A 157 0.40 21.10 -10.67
CA ALA A 157 1.44 22.07 -10.38
C ALA A 157 2.81 21.67 -10.96
N ALA A 158 3.13 20.38 -10.95
CA ALA A 158 4.38 19.85 -11.51
C ALA A 158 4.35 19.71 -13.04
N GLY A 159 3.16 19.64 -13.65
CA GLY A 159 3.02 19.31 -15.07
C GLY A 159 3.49 17.89 -15.41
N SER A 160 3.52 17.00 -14.42
CA SER A 160 4.05 15.65 -14.51
C SER A 160 3.29 14.70 -13.58
N ASN A 161 3.20 13.43 -13.97
CA ASN A 161 2.73 12.33 -13.12
C ASN A 161 3.87 11.59 -12.41
N ASP A 162 5.13 11.97 -12.66
CA ASP A 162 6.28 11.43 -11.96
C ASP A 162 6.18 11.76 -10.47
N PHE A 163 6.03 10.72 -9.64
CA PHE A 163 5.91 10.84 -8.20
C PHE A 163 7.05 11.66 -7.57
N ASN A 164 8.28 11.49 -8.06
CA ASN A 164 9.45 12.17 -7.52
C ASN A 164 9.47 13.67 -7.88
N ALA A 165 8.74 14.07 -8.92
CA ALA A 165 8.56 15.47 -9.30
C ALA A 165 7.44 16.16 -8.49
N LEU A 166 6.63 15.42 -7.73
CA LEU A 166 5.48 15.97 -7.02
C LEU A 166 5.87 16.56 -5.66
N THR A 167 5.40 17.79 -5.39
CA THR A 167 5.45 18.35 -4.04
C THR A 167 4.32 17.79 -3.18
N LEU A 168 4.61 16.70 -2.46
CA LEU A 168 3.69 16.02 -1.54
C LEU A 168 4.14 16.16 -0.08
N PRO A 169 3.25 15.97 0.92
CA PRO A 169 3.67 15.92 2.32
C PRO A 169 4.77 14.88 2.56
N LYS A 170 5.72 15.19 3.44
CA LYS A 170 6.82 14.27 3.77
C LYS A 170 6.30 12.92 4.25
N GLU A 171 5.26 12.92 5.08
CA GLU A 171 4.59 11.72 5.56
C GLU A 171 4.06 10.85 4.41
N THR A 172 3.43 11.46 3.40
CA THR A 172 2.94 10.77 2.20
C THR A 172 4.08 10.17 1.39
N GLN A 173 5.18 10.92 1.19
CA GLN A 173 6.35 10.40 0.49
C GLN A 173 6.98 9.20 1.20
N GLN A 174 7.06 9.27 2.53
CA GLN A 174 7.53 8.18 3.38
C GLN A 174 6.58 6.98 3.34
N TYR A 175 5.26 7.21 3.40
CA TYR A 175 4.25 6.17 3.33
C TYR A 175 4.40 5.32 2.05
N VAL A 176 4.50 5.98 0.89
CA VAL A 176 4.67 5.28 -0.39
C VAL A 176 6.00 4.54 -0.43
N SER A 177 7.11 5.17 -0.02
CA SER A 177 8.43 4.52 0.01
C SER A 177 8.45 3.29 0.95
N ARG A 178 7.77 3.40 2.10
CA ARG A 178 7.66 2.33 3.10
C ARG A 178 6.83 1.15 2.61
N PHE A 179 5.81 1.40 1.78
CA PHE A 179 5.09 0.32 1.10
C PHE A 179 6.01 -0.49 0.18
N TYR A 180 6.78 0.18 -0.69
CA TYR A 180 7.72 -0.50 -1.57
C TYR A 180 8.84 -1.23 -0.79
N ALA A 181 9.28 -0.68 0.34
CA ALA A 181 10.22 -1.35 1.23
C ALA A 181 9.60 -2.62 1.86
N LEU A 182 8.34 -2.55 2.29
CA LEU A 182 7.62 -3.70 2.85
C LEU A 182 7.41 -4.81 1.79
N GLN A 183 7.14 -4.45 0.53
CA GLN A 183 7.09 -5.40 -0.59
C GLN A 183 8.42 -6.13 -0.81
N GLN A 184 9.57 -5.50 -0.54
CA GLN A 184 10.87 -6.17 -0.66
C GLN A 184 11.12 -7.16 0.49
N LEU A 185 10.58 -6.88 1.67
CA LEU A 185 10.74 -7.70 2.87
C LEU A 185 9.83 -8.93 2.91
N VAL A 186 8.67 -8.86 2.25
CA VAL A 186 7.58 -9.84 2.37
C VAL A 186 7.15 -10.34 1.01
N ASP A 187 7.13 -11.67 0.85
CA ASP A 187 6.59 -12.33 -0.35
C ASP A 187 5.09 -12.62 -0.18
N VAL A 188 4.24 -11.69 -0.66
CA VAL A 188 2.76 -11.78 -0.56
C VAL A 188 2.21 -12.95 -1.39
N GLN A 189 2.94 -13.38 -2.43
CA GLN A 189 2.54 -14.47 -3.32
C GLN A 189 2.49 -15.81 -2.58
N ARG A 190 3.18 -15.95 -1.44
CA ARG A 190 3.17 -17.18 -0.64
C ARG A 190 1.88 -17.42 0.14
N PHE A 191 1.10 -16.37 0.38
CA PHE A 191 -0.28 -16.51 0.86
C PHE A 191 -1.22 -17.08 -0.23
N GLN A 192 -0.71 -17.41 -1.41
CA GLN A 192 -1.50 -18.00 -2.50
C GLN A 192 -1.21 -19.48 -2.72
N THR A 193 -0.16 -20.04 -2.10
CA THR A 193 0.22 -21.44 -2.26
C THR A 193 -0.35 -22.27 -1.11
N GLU A 194 -1.11 -23.32 -1.41
CA GLU A 194 -1.77 -24.19 -0.42
C GLU A 194 -0.79 -24.94 0.52
N THR A 195 0.51 -24.92 0.22
CA THR A 195 1.58 -25.43 1.07
C THR A 195 2.23 -24.30 1.86
N PHE A 196 1.61 -23.92 2.98
CA PHE A 196 2.18 -22.94 3.92
C PHE A 196 3.43 -23.52 4.62
N GLN A 197 4.62 -22.95 4.33
CA GLN A 197 5.83 -23.15 5.13
C GLN A 197 6.27 -21.82 5.76
N PRO A 198 6.16 -21.63 7.09
CA PRO A 198 6.45 -20.36 7.77
C PRO A 198 7.86 -19.79 7.52
N LEU A 199 8.85 -20.67 7.27
CA LEU A 199 10.24 -20.29 7.02
C LEU A 199 10.47 -19.71 5.63
N GLN A 200 9.53 -19.94 4.73
CA GLN A 200 9.52 -19.33 3.42
C GLN A 200 8.57 -18.14 3.47
N LEU A 201 8.87 -17.00 4.10
CA LEU A 201 8.19 -15.70 3.76
C LEU A 201 9.11 -14.64 3.19
N PHE A 202 10.40 -14.94 3.17
CA PHE A 202 11.44 -14.03 2.72
C PHE A 202 11.82 -14.31 1.27
N SER A 203 12.02 -13.23 0.51
CA SER A 203 12.80 -13.28 -0.72
C SER A 203 14.23 -13.67 -0.34
N SER A 204 14.79 -14.64 -1.05
CA SER A 204 16.14 -15.15 -0.78
C SER A 204 17.20 -14.14 -1.21
N SER A 205 17.34 -13.01 -0.51
CA SER A 205 18.51 -12.14 -0.64
C SER A 205 19.45 -12.34 0.55
N PRO A 206 20.67 -12.86 0.33
CA PRO A 206 21.63 -13.05 1.40
C PRO A 206 22.34 -11.72 1.68
N GLN A 207 22.23 -11.20 2.90
CA GLN A 207 23.34 -10.74 3.75
C GLN A 207 22.87 -9.87 4.94
N VAL A 208 23.56 -10.06 6.09
CA VAL A 208 23.66 -9.19 7.30
C VAL A 208 22.51 -9.33 8.31
N ALA A 209 22.66 -9.48 9.64
CA ALA A 209 23.78 -9.48 10.60
C ALA A 209 23.38 -10.21 11.90
N LYS A 210 24.40 -10.59 12.69
CA LYS A 210 24.33 -10.95 14.11
C LYS A 210 23.73 -9.81 14.95
N GLN A 211 22.51 -9.95 15.46
CA GLN A 211 22.02 -9.21 16.64
C GLN A 211 21.10 -10.11 17.51
N PRO A 212 21.06 -9.91 18.84
CA PRO A 212 20.51 -10.88 19.79
C PRO A 212 18.99 -11.05 19.73
N LEU A 213 18.55 -12.25 20.14
CA LEU A 213 17.26 -12.89 19.86
C LEU A 213 16.02 -12.36 20.58
N ILE A 214 16.10 -11.38 21.48
CA ILE A 214 14.92 -10.89 22.20
C ILE A 214 15.05 -9.38 22.42
N ASN A 215 14.20 -8.63 21.71
CA ASN A 215 13.89 -7.23 21.98
C ASN A 215 12.38 -7.14 22.28
N LEU A 216 12.02 -6.67 23.47
CA LEU A 216 10.64 -6.53 23.98
C LEU A 216 10.12 -5.08 23.87
N ASP A 217 10.86 -4.19 23.22
CA ASP A 217 10.42 -2.82 23.00
C ASP A 217 9.22 -2.82 22.05
N ARG A 218 8.23 -1.97 22.36
CA ARG A 218 7.09 -1.74 21.45
C ARG A 218 7.64 -1.28 20.11
N LEU A 219 7.06 -1.81 19.02
CA LEU A 219 7.29 -1.29 17.67
C LEU A 219 7.21 0.24 17.71
N PRO A 220 8.17 0.96 17.10
CA PRO A 220 7.95 2.38 16.84
C PRO A 220 6.64 2.49 16.06
N PRO A 221 5.79 3.50 16.33
CA PRO A 221 4.55 3.65 15.62
C PRO A 221 4.84 3.66 14.12
N LEU A 222 4.22 2.73 13.37
CA LEU A 222 4.35 2.70 11.92
C LEU A 222 3.82 4.02 11.30
N ILE A 223 3.05 4.78 12.08
CA ILE A 223 2.71 6.18 11.88
C ILE A 223 2.69 6.87 13.27
N THR A 224 3.48 7.94 13.48
CA THR A 224 3.25 8.88 14.59
C THR A 224 2.26 9.92 14.10
N LEU A 225 0.99 9.78 14.47
CA LEU A 225 0.00 10.80 14.19
C LEU A 225 0.18 11.91 15.24
N ASN A 226 0.70 13.05 14.83
CA ASN A 226 0.73 14.27 15.62
C ASN A 226 -0.64 14.97 15.56
#